data_AF-A0A7V2LDI5-F1
#
_entry.id   AF-A0A7V2LDI5-F1
#
_cell.length_a   1.000
_cell.length_b   1.000
_cell.length_c   1.000
_cell.angle_alpha   90.00
_cell.angle_beta   90.00
_cell.angle_gamma   90.00
#
_symmetry.space_group_name_H-M   'P 1'
#
loop_
_entity.id
_entity.type
_entity.pdbx_description
1 polymer ?
#
loop_
_entity_poly.entity_id
_entity_poly.type
_entity_poly.pdbx_seq_one_letter_code
_entity_poly.pdbx_strand_id
1 'polypeptide(L)'
;MIKAVFFDFYSTLTSFDPPREELQASACREFGISVDPLALPRGYWIADDFMSRENARFPIQKRPKKDEQEFWADYEAVLLKEAGVEISRELALRIFTRVRQLDRSLVLFDDVLPTLEMVKARGIVLGLVSNLSRRLDSYCDELGLTLYIDFTLTSSEVDAEKPHTPIFLTALERAGVSATEAIHVGDQYYADVIGARAAGIKPLLLDRDGFWEGVNDCPRIRSLREIMNHL
;
A
#
# COMPACT_ATOMS: atom_id res chain seq x y z
N MET A 1 -12.28 -3.97 -23.45
CA MET A 1 -12.23 -5.22 -22.64
C MET A 1 -10.94 -5.16 -21.85
N ILE A 2 -10.97 -5.45 -20.56
CA ILE A 2 -9.76 -5.44 -19.73
C ILE A 2 -8.91 -6.67 -20.05
N LYS A 3 -7.61 -6.47 -20.21
CA LYS A 3 -6.60 -7.49 -20.54
C LYS A 3 -5.51 -7.60 -19.48
N ALA A 4 -5.34 -6.58 -18.63
CA ALA A 4 -4.39 -6.61 -17.53
C ALA A 4 -4.96 -6.01 -16.24
N VAL A 5 -4.54 -6.56 -15.10
CA VAL A 5 -4.79 -5.99 -13.78
C VAL A 5 -3.45 -5.87 -13.04
N PHE A 6 -3.14 -4.66 -12.59
CA PHE A 6 -1.98 -4.34 -11.79
C PHE A 6 -2.41 -4.15 -10.35
N PHE A 7 -1.61 -4.64 -9.41
CA PHE A 7 -1.88 -4.56 -7.98
C PHE A 7 -0.76 -3.80 -7.27
N ASP A 8 -1.09 -3.01 -6.24
CA ASP A 8 -0.13 -2.70 -5.19
C ASP A 8 0.12 -3.92 -4.28
N PHE A 9 1.15 -3.86 -3.43
CA PHE A 9 1.55 -4.96 -2.57
C PHE A 9 1.07 -4.81 -1.11
N TYR A 10 1.53 -3.79 -0.38
CA TYR A 10 1.19 -3.62 1.05
C TYR A 10 -0.23 -3.12 1.20
N SER A 11 -0.97 -3.60 2.20
CA SER A 11 -2.38 -3.25 2.44
C SER A 11 -3.34 -3.61 1.28
N THR A 12 -2.82 -4.06 0.14
CA THR A 12 -3.57 -4.53 -1.02
C THR A 12 -3.57 -6.04 -1.12
N LEU A 13 -2.41 -6.67 -1.36
CA LEU A 13 -2.26 -8.12 -1.34
C LEU A 13 -1.81 -8.64 0.03
N THR A 14 -0.98 -7.89 0.75
CA THR A 14 -0.37 -8.34 2.00
C THR A 14 -0.78 -7.51 3.21
N SER A 15 -0.87 -8.19 4.35
CA SER A 15 -0.87 -7.62 5.70
C SER A 15 0.30 -8.21 6.51
N PHE A 16 0.33 -7.91 7.81
CA PHE A 16 1.32 -8.42 8.75
C PHE A 16 0.71 -9.39 9.75
N ASP A 17 1.50 -10.38 10.16
CA ASP A 17 1.24 -11.23 11.32
C ASP A 17 2.42 -11.10 12.32
N PRO A 18 2.18 -10.65 13.56
CA PRO A 18 0.90 -10.15 14.07
C PRO A 18 0.48 -8.83 13.37
N PRO A 19 -0.81 -8.45 13.43
CA PRO A 19 -1.30 -7.21 12.85
C PRO A 19 -0.51 -5.99 13.34
N ARG A 20 -0.34 -5.00 12.46
CA ARG A 20 0.46 -3.80 12.78
C ARG A 20 -0.10 -3.04 13.99
N GLU A 21 -1.41 -3.07 14.19
CA GLU A 21 -2.11 -2.46 15.32
C GLU A 21 -1.71 -3.13 16.65
N GLU A 22 -1.51 -4.45 16.67
CA GLU A 22 -1.04 -5.15 17.86
C GLU A 22 0.43 -4.83 18.15
N LEU A 23 1.26 -4.76 17.10
CA LEU A 23 2.67 -4.36 17.20
C LEU A 23 2.82 -2.94 17.74
N GLN A 24 2.01 -2.03 17.22
CA GLN A 24 1.93 -0.63 17.65
C GLN A 24 1.55 -0.51 19.12
N ALA A 25 0.45 -1.16 19.52
CA ALA A 25 0.02 -1.18 20.91
C ALA A 25 1.09 -1.81 21.82
N SER A 26 1.78 -2.85 21.35
CA SER A 26 2.89 -3.47 22.10
C SER A 26 4.07 -2.51 22.27
N ALA A 27 4.49 -1.82 21.22
CA ALA A 27 5.55 -0.83 21.30
C ALA A 27 5.17 0.30 22.26
N CYS A 28 3.95 0.86 22.15
CA CYS A 28 3.47 1.89 23.07
C CYS A 28 3.57 1.46 24.55
N ARG A 29 3.21 0.20 24.87
CA ARG A 29 3.30 -0.32 26.25
C ARG A 29 4.73 -0.31 26.81
N GLU A 30 5.74 -0.56 25.98
CA GLU A 30 7.15 -0.48 26.40
C GLU A 30 7.57 0.93 26.83
N PHE A 31 6.86 1.96 26.37
CA PHE A 31 7.07 3.36 26.76
C PHE A 31 6.04 3.86 27.80
N GLY A 32 5.26 2.95 28.41
CA GLY A 32 4.27 3.31 29.43
C GLY A 32 2.96 3.91 28.89
N ILE A 33 2.69 3.73 27.59
CA ILE A 33 1.47 4.22 26.92
C ILE A 33 0.54 3.04 26.65
N SER A 34 -0.72 3.18 27.03
CA SER A 34 -1.77 2.22 26.69
C SER A 34 -2.62 2.76 25.56
N VAL A 35 -2.75 1.99 24.49
CA VAL A 35 -3.64 2.27 23.36
C VAL A 35 -4.35 0.97 22.96
N ASP A 36 -5.64 1.06 22.66
CA ASP A 36 -6.43 -0.07 22.18
C ASP A 36 -6.08 -0.33 20.70
N PRO A 37 -5.65 -1.54 20.31
CA PRO A 37 -5.44 -1.89 18.91
C PRO A 37 -6.63 -1.56 18.00
N LEU A 38 -7.86 -1.63 18.49
CA LEU A 38 -9.07 -1.32 17.72
C LEU A 38 -9.24 0.17 17.40
N ALA A 39 -8.53 1.05 18.11
CA ALA A 39 -8.54 2.50 17.86
C ALA A 39 -7.49 2.94 16.82
N LEU A 40 -6.56 2.07 16.44
CA LEU A 40 -5.43 2.41 15.57
C LEU A 40 -5.71 2.42 14.06
N PRO A 41 -6.63 1.62 13.48
CA PRO A 41 -6.80 1.55 12.02
C PRO A 41 -7.02 2.90 11.35
N ARG A 42 -7.87 3.74 11.94
CA ARG A 42 -8.14 5.09 11.42
C ARG A 42 -6.92 5.99 11.53
N GLY A 43 -6.17 5.90 12.62
CA GLY A 43 -4.91 6.65 12.79
C GLY A 43 -3.87 6.26 11.75
N TYR A 44 -3.70 4.95 11.50
CA TYR A 44 -2.84 4.50 10.42
C TYR A 44 -3.29 5.01 9.06
N TRP A 45 -4.59 4.94 8.75
CA TRP A 45 -5.11 5.46 7.48
C TRP A 45 -4.77 6.95 7.28
N ILE A 46 -4.97 7.79 8.31
CA ILE A 46 -4.61 9.22 8.24
C ILE A 46 -3.10 9.39 8.03
N ALA A 47 -2.29 8.64 8.77
CA ALA A 47 -0.83 8.73 8.69
C ALA A 47 -0.29 8.23 7.34
N ASP A 48 -0.86 7.16 6.79
CA ASP A 48 -0.52 6.59 5.49
C ASP A 48 -0.93 7.52 4.34
N ASP A 49 -2.11 8.16 4.41
CA ASP A 49 -2.52 9.19 3.45
C ASP A 49 -1.60 10.42 3.52
N PHE A 50 -1.25 10.86 4.74
CA PHE A 50 -0.26 11.93 4.94
C PHE A 50 1.09 11.57 4.29
N MET A 51 1.59 10.36 4.53
CA MET A 51 2.82 9.86 3.89
C MET A 51 2.71 9.81 2.37
N SER A 52 1.59 9.31 1.83
CA SER A 52 1.35 9.21 0.39
C SER A 52 1.39 10.59 -0.28
N ARG A 53 0.74 11.58 0.32
CA ARG A 53 0.75 12.99 -0.15
C ARG A 53 2.15 13.59 -0.14
N GLU A 54 2.92 13.32 0.90
CA GLU A 54 4.27 13.84 1.05
C GLU A 54 5.25 13.21 0.06
N ASN A 55 5.18 11.90 -0.19
CA ASN A 55 5.96 11.23 -1.23
C ASN A 55 5.59 11.72 -2.64
N ALA A 56 4.31 11.97 -2.91
CA ALA A 56 3.86 12.50 -4.20
C ALA A 56 4.45 13.88 -4.53
N ARG A 57 4.84 14.66 -3.51
CA ARG A 57 5.54 15.95 -3.68
C ARG A 57 7.04 15.76 -3.83
N PHE A 58 7.64 15.08 -2.85
CA PHE A 58 9.06 14.75 -2.85
C PHE A 58 9.31 13.54 -1.95
N PRO A 59 9.96 12.48 -2.47
CA PRO A 59 10.15 11.22 -1.75
C PRO A 59 10.79 11.43 -0.38
N ILE A 60 10.14 10.93 0.68
CA ILE A 60 10.58 11.09 2.07
C ILE A 60 11.99 10.54 2.26
N GLN A 61 12.28 9.39 1.65
CA GLN A 61 13.59 8.72 1.74
C GLN A 61 14.73 9.51 1.07
N LYS A 62 14.43 10.47 0.19
CA LYS A 62 15.42 11.34 -0.46
C LYS A 62 15.65 12.65 0.30
N ARG A 63 14.91 12.90 1.38
CA ARG A 63 15.06 14.11 2.21
C ARG A 63 16.34 14.04 3.06
N PRO A 64 16.88 15.18 3.53
CA PRO A 64 17.90 15.17 4.55
C PRO A 64 17.47 14.32 5.77
N LYS A 65 18.41 13.58 6.37
CA LYS A 65 18.09 12.64 7.47
C LYS A 65 17.30 13.27 8.62
N LYS A 66 17.56 14.53 8.93
CA LYS A 66 16.84 15.27 9.98
C LYS A 66 15.37 15.43 9.60
N ASP A 67 15.09 15.87 8.38
CA ASP A 67 13.73 16.09 7.87
C ASP A 67 12.97 14.77 7.73
N GLU A 68 13.66 13.68 7.37
CA GLU A 68 13.09 12.33 7.37
C GLU A 68 12.68 11.89 8.79
N GLN A 69 13.54 12.11 9.79
CA GLN A 69 13.21 11.80 11.19
C GLN A 69 12.06 12.63 11.73
N GLU A 70 12.03 13.94 11.41
CA GLU A 70 10.92 14.82 11.78
C GLU A 70 9.61 14.36 11.13
N PHE A 71 9.64 13.94 9.87
CA PHE A 71 8.48 13.36 9.20
C PHE A 71 7.97 12.11 9.93
N TRP A 72 8.84 11.16 10.26
CA TRP A 72 8.41 9.92 10.93
C TRP A 72 7.90 10.16 12.36
N ALA A 73 8.43 11.18 13.05
CA ALA A 73 7.90 11.63 14.33
C ALA A 73 6.46 12.18 14.17
N ASP A 74 6.21 12.97 13.13
CA ASP A 74 4.89 13.53 12.84
C ASP A 74 3.90 12.46 12.39
N TYR A 75 4.33 11.51 11.54
CA TYR A 75 3.53 10.34 11.14
C TYR A 75 2.99 9.59 12.36
N GLU A 76 3.87 9.25 13.29
CA GLU A 76 3.52 8.51 14.49
C GLU A 76 2.63 9.32 15.44
N ALA A 77 2.93 10.61 15.61
CA ALA A 77 2.14 11.49 16.46
C ALA A 77 0.72 11.67 15.92
N VAL A 78 0.54 11.79 14.60
CA VAL A 78 -0.77 11.87 13.94
C VAL A 78 -1.56 10.57 14.15
N LEU A 79 -0.91 9.42 13.93
CA LEU A 79 -1.50 8.11 14.14
C LEU A 79 -2.04 7.96 15.57
N LEU A 80 -1.21 8.22 16.57
CA LEU A 80 -1.57 8.02 17.97
C LEU A 80 -2.58 9.06 18.47
N LYS A 81 -2.50 10.29 17.96
CA LYS A 81 -3.48 11.34 18.29
C LYS A 81 -4.89 10.94 17.87
N GLU A 82 -5.06 10.38 16.68
CA GLU A 82 -6.38 9.89 16.23
C GLU A 82 -6.89 8.75 17.12
N ALA A 83 -5.98 7.92 17.65
CA ALA A 83 -6.31 6.88 18.63
C ALA A 83 -6.50 7.41 20.07
N GLY A 84 -6.54 8.74 20.27
CA GLY A 84 -6.78 9.39 21.56
C GLY A 84 -5.55 9.58 22.44
N VAL A 85 -4.35 9.40 21.89
CA VAL A 85 -3.07 9.49 22.61
C VAL A 85 -2.21 10.62 22.06
N GLU A 86 -2.07 11.71 22.82
CA GLU A 86 -1.15 12.81 22.47
C GLU A 86 0.22 12.64 23.14
N ILE A 87 1.29 12.70 22.35
CA ILE A 87 2.67 12.53 22.81
C ILE A 87 3.61 13.56 22.16
N SER A 88 4.81 13.74 22.73
CA SER A 88 5.84 14.57 22.11
C SER A 88 6.41 13.91 20.86
N ARG A 89 6.91 14.73 19.90
CA ARG A 89 7.62 14.25 18.71
C ARG A 89 8.80 13.34 19.03
N GLU A 90 9.55 13.66 20.08
CA GLU A 90 10.68 12.84 20.52
C GLU A 90 10.23 11.43 20.92
N LEU A 91 9.14 11.33 21.69
CA LEU A 91 8.59 10.04 22.09
C LEU A 91 7.97 9.29 20.90
N ALA A 92 7.29 10.00 20.01
CA ALA A 92 6.73 9.46 18.78
C ALA A 92 7.81 8.79 17.91
N LEU A 93 8.93 9.48 17.66
CA LEU A 93 10.03 8.91 16.90
C LEU A 93 10.62 7.64 17.54
N ARG A 94 10.70 7.60 18.88
CA ARG A 94 11.16 6.42 19.63
C ARG A 94 10.20 5.24 19.49
N ILE A 95 8.89 5.47 19.58
CA ILE A 95 7.87 4.42 19.39
C ILE A 95 7.89 3.92 17.95
N PHE A 96 7.87 4.82 16.96
CA PHE A 96 7.97 4.46 15.54
C PHE A 96 9.19 3.59 15.25
N THR A 97 10.35 3.99 15.78
CA THR A 97 11.59 3.22 15.66
C THR A 97 11.45 1.83 16.28
N ARG A 98 10.78 1.73 17.44
CA ARG A 98 10.55 0.45 18.11
C ARG A 98 9.61 -0.46 17.32
N VAL A 99 8.49 0.05 16.80
CA VAL A 99 7.56 -0.72 15.94
C VAL A 99 8.27 -1.32 14.73
N ARG A 100 9.22 -0.60 14.13
CA ARG A 100 10.02 -1.09 13.01
C ARG A 100 11.02 -2.19 13.36
N GLN A 101 11.33 -2.37 14.64
CA GLN A 101 12.23 -3.41 15.16
C GLN A 101 11.48 -4.64 15.67
N LEU A 102 10.15 -4.59 15.77
CA LEU A 102 9.37 -5.74 16.16
C LEU A 102 9.27 -6.73 15.00
N ASP A 103 9.46 -8.01 15.32
CA ASP A 103 9.35 -9.10 14.37
C ASP A 103 7.92 -9.22 13.86
N ARG A 104 7.81 -9.43 12.54
CA ARG A 104 6.55 -9.65 11.85
C ARG A 104 6.77 -10.41 10.56
N SER A 105 5.80 -11.23 10.20
CA SER A 105 5.74 -11.93 8.93
C SER A 105 4.79 -11.21 7.99
N LEU A 106 5.06 -11.31 6.68
CA LEU A 106 4.09 -10.92 5.66
C LEU A 106 3.12 -12.07 5.44
N VAL A 107 1.83 -11.75 5.38
CA VAL A 107 0.75 -12.70 5.09
C VAL A 107 -0.19 -12.11 4.04
N LEU A 108 -0.87 -12.96 3.28
CA LEU A 108 -1.87 -12.51 2.31
C LEU A 108 -3.22 -12.24 3.00
N PHE A 109 -4.00 -11.31 2.45
CA PHE A 109 -5.42 -11.26 2.78
C PHE A 109 -6.16 -12.47 2.20
N ASP A 110 -7.17 -12.97 2.91
CA ASP A 110 -7.92 -14.18 2.55
C ASP A 110 -8.60 -14.11 1.17
N ASP A 111 -8.85 -12.90 0.66
CA ASP A 111 -9.47 -12.69 -0.64
C ASP A 111 -8.50 -12.65 -1.82
N VAL A 112 -7.18 -12.70 -1.57
CA VAL A 112 -6.15 -12.52 -2.59
C VAL A 112 -6.07 -13.72 -3.52
N LEU A 113 -5.65 -14.88 -3.02
CA LEU A 113 -5.44 -16.06 -3.88
C LEU A 113 -6.71 -16.46 -4.67
N PRO A 114 -7.90 -16.52 -4.05
CA PRO A 114 -9.12 -16.82 -4.80
C PRO A 114 -9.41 -15.80 -5.90
N THR A 115 -9.13 -14.51 -5.67
CA THR A 115 -9.33 -13.47 -6.68
C THR A 115 -8.32 -13.62 -7.81
N LEU A 116 -7.04 -13.78 -7.50
CA LEU A 116 -5.99 -13.92 -8.52
C LEU A 116 -6.26 -15.15 -9.42
N GLU A 117 -6.70 -16.26 -8.84
CA GLU A 117 -7.11 -17.45 -9.59
C GLU A 117 -8.27 -17.15 -10.56
N MET A 118 -9.34 -16.51 -10.08
CA MET A 118 -10.49 -16.13 -10.91
C MET A 118 -10.13 -15.17 -12.05
N VAL A 119 -9.25 -14.19 -11.80
CA VAL A 119 -8.81 -13.24 -12.82
C VAL A 119 -7.91 -13.94 -13.84
N LYS A 120 -6.98 -14.78 -13.39
CA LYS A 120 -6.07 -15.54 -14.26
C LYS A 120 -6.80 -16.54 -15.15
N ALA A 121 -7.86 -17.17 -14.65
CA ALA A 121 -8.72 -18.08 -15.42
C ALA A 121 -9.40 -17.39 -16.63
N ARG A 122 -9.48 -16.06 -16.64
CA ARG A 122 -9.98 -15.26 -17.78
C ARG A 122 -8.90 -14.90 -18.81
N GLY A 123 -7.66 -15.35 -18.62
CA GLY A 123 -6.54 -15.02 -19.50
C GLY A 123 -6.05 -13.58 -19.36
N ILE A 124 -6.33 -12.94 -18.23
CA ILE A 124 -5.91 -11.56 -17.93
C ILE A 124 -4.51 -11.59 -17.32
N VAL A 125 -3.65 -10.70 -17.79
CA VAL A 125 -2.28 -10.54 -17.28
C VAL A 125 -2.30 -9.89 -15.91
N LEU A 126 -1.56 -10.46 -14.95
CA LEU A 126 -1.47 -9.94 -13.59
C LEU A 126 -0.08 -9.39 -13.29
N GLY A 127 -0.01 -8.11 -12.91
CA GLY A 127 1.23 -7.44 -12.55
C GLY A 127 1.22 -6.94 -11.11
N LEU A 128 2.37 -6.97 -10.44
CA LEU A 128 2.55 -6.34 -9.12
C LEU A 128 3.41 -5.08 -9.29
N VAL A 129 2.90 -3.92 -8.86
CA VAL A 129 3.54 -2.60 -9.03
C VAL A 129 3.64 -1.91 -7.67
N SER A 130 4.85 -1.84 -7.11
CA SER A 130 5.08 -1.37 -5.74
C SER A 130 6.20 -0.35 -5.62
N ASN A 131 6.10 0.57 -4.66
CA ASN A 131 7.16 1.53 -4.32
C ASN A 131 8.31 0.93 -3.49
N LEU A 132 8.36 -0.39 -3.38
CA LEU A 132 9.44 -1.08 -2.71
C LEU A 132 10.79 -0.82 -3.37
N SER A 133 11.82 -0.59 -2.54
CA SER A 133 13.21 -0.42 -2.99
C SER A 133 13.95 -1.75 -3.20
N ARG A 134 13.26 -2.88 -3.03
CA ARG A 134 13.80 -4.23 -3.18
C ARG A 134 12.92 -5.04 -4.11
N ARG A 135 13.50 -6.04 -4.77
CA ARG A 135 12.77 -6.96 -5.63
C ARG A 135 11.70 -7.74 -4.87
N LEU A 136 10.62 -8.09 -5.57
CA LEU A 136 9.46 -8.79 -5.02
C LEU A 136 9.50 -10.31 -5.23
N ASP A 137 10.46 -10.84 -6.00
CA ASP A 137 10.49 -12.25 -6.40
C ASP A 137 10.45 -13.19 -5.19
N SER A 138 11.29 -12.95 -4.17
CA SER A 138 11.34 -13.79 -2.97
C SER A 138 10.03 -13.76 -2.18
N TYR A 139 9.39 -12.59 -2.08
CA TYR A 139 8.09 -12.49 -1.41
C TYR A 139 7.00 -13.19 -2.22
N CYS A 140 7.05 -13.13 -3.55
CA CYS A 140 6.09 -13.83 -4.39
C CYS A 140 6.21 -15.35 -4.21
N ASP A 141 7.43 -15.87 -4.09
CA ASP A 141 7.67 -17.28 -3.84
C ASP A 141 7.18 -17.70 -2.45
N GLU A 142 7.55 -16.96 -1.40
CA GLU A 142 7.16 -17.24 -0.02
C GLU A 142 5.63 -17.17 0.19
N LEU A 143 4.96 -16.26 -0.50
CA LEU A 143 3.50 -16.04 -0.40
C LEU A 143 2.70 -16.87 -1.42
N GLY A 144 3.35 -17.67 -2.28
CA GLY A 144 2.68 -18.46 -3.32
C GLY A 144 2.05 -17.63 -4.45
N LEU A 145 2.48 -16.39 -4.65
CA LEU A 145 2.01 -15.49 -5.70
C LEU A 145 2.62 -15.79 -7.07
N THR A 146 3.77 -16.48 -7.14
CA THR A 146 4.50 -16.78 -8.38
C THR A 146 3.68 -17.57 -9.41
N LEU A 147 2.68 -18.34 -8.97
CA LEU A 147 1.76 -19.05 -9.87
C LEU A 147 0.79 -18.09 -10.60
N TYR A 148 0.54 -16.91 -10.02
CA TYR A 148 -0.50 -16.00 -10.47
C TYR A 148 0.05 -14.72 -11.11
N ILE A 149 1.07 -14.12 -10.50
CA ILE A 149 1.67 -12.87 -10.95
C ILE A 149 2.61 -13.13 -12.13
N ASP A 150 2.34 -12.50 -13.27
CA ASP A 150 3.13 -12.69 -14.50
C ASP A 150 4.38 -11.80 -14.53
N PHE A 151 4.37 -10.67 -13.82
CA PHE A 151 5.55 -9.84 -13.61
C PHE A 151 5.44 -8.98 -12.35
N THR A 152 6.60 -8.61 -11.81
CA THR A 152 6.72 -7.61 -10.74
C THR A 152 7.48 -6.39 -11.23
N LEU A 153 7.11 -5.22 -10.72
CA LEU A 153 7.84 -3.96 -10.90
C LEU A 153 7.95 -3.25 -9.56
N THR A 154 9.17 -2.88 -9.23
CA THR A 154 9.48 -2.11 -8.04
C THR A 154 10.12 -0.78 -8.40
N SER A 155 10.08 0.21 -7.50
CA SER A 155 10.66 1.52 -7.77
C SER A 155 12.16 1.46 -8.05
N SER A 156 12.86 0.47 -7.46
CA SER A 156 14.28 0.23 -7.74
C SER A 156 14.57 -0.26 -9.16
N GLU A 157 13.62 -0.95 -9.80
CA GLU A 157 13.82 -1.50 -11.16
C GLU A 157 13.59 -0.45 -12.25
N VAL A 158 12.78 0.58 -11.97
CA VAL A 158 12.36 1.58 -12.96
C VAL A 158 12.95 2.98 -12.68
N ASP A 159 13.63 3.16 -11.54
CA ASP A 159 14.09 4.46 -11.01
C ASP A 159 12.94 5.50 -10.94
N ALA A 160 11.72 5.00 -10.73
CA ALA A 160 10.51 5.79 -10.61
C ALA A 160 9.54 5.08 -9.66
N GLU A 161 8.88 5.85 -8.80
CA GLU A 161 7.88 5.35 -7.86
C GLU A 161 6.50 5.93 -8.18
N LYS A 162 5.44 5.21 -7.81
CA LYS A 162 4.09 5.76 -7.79
C LYS A 162 4.05 7.00 -6.88
N PRO A 163 3.40 8.10 -7.28
CA PRO A 163 2.43 8.22 -8.38
C PRO A 163 3.02 8.64 -9.74
N HIS A 164 4.34 8.63 -9.92
CA HIS A 164 4.93 9.07 -11.18
C HIS A 164 4.62 8.07 -12.30
N THR A 165 4.25 8.61 -13.46
CA THR A 165 3.78 7.81 -14.60
C THR A 165 4.78 6.76 -15.14
N PRO A 166 6.12 6.92 -15.08
CA PRO A 166 7.03 5.95 -15.70
C PRO A 166 6.83 4.50 -15.22
N ILE A 167 6.62 4.27 -13.92
CA ILE A 167 6.41 2.90 -13.40
C ILE A 167 5.16 2.23 -13.97
N PHE A 168 4.08 3.01 -14.17
CA PHE A 168 2.84 2.53 -14.78
C PHE A 168 3.00 2.29 -16.29
N LEU A 169 3.74 3.14 -16.98
CA LEU A 169 4.03 2.95 -18.40
C LEU A 169 4.87 1.68 -18.63
N THR A 170 5.85 1.42 -17.76
CA THR A 170 6.61 0.16 -17.78
C THR A 170 5.71 -1.04 -17.48
N ALA A 171 4.73 -0.92 -16.58
CA ALA A 171 3.76 -1.99 -16.33
C ALA A 171 2.92 -2.32 -17.58
N LEU A 172 2.47 -1.30 -18.30
CA LEU A 172 1.74 -1.46 -19.57
C LEU A 172 2.61 -2.14 -20.65
N GLU A 173 3.88 -1.74 -20.75
CA GLU A 173 4.84 -2.35 -21.68
C GLU A 173 5.07 -3.83 -21.35
N ARG A 174 5.30 -4.17 -20.08
CA ARG A 174 5.48 -5.56 -19.62
C ARG A 174 4.24 -6.42 -19.88
N ALA A 175 3.05 -5.83 -19.73
CA ALA A 175 1.80 -6.52 -19.99
C ALA A 175 1.45 -6.61 -21.49
N GLY A 176 2.07 -5.80 -22.35
CA GLY A 176 1.77 -5.74 -23.78
C GLY A 176 0.37 -5.21 -24.09
N VAL A 177 -0.14 -4.27 -23.27
CA VAL A 177 -1.49 -3.72 -23.40
C VAL A 177 -1.49 -2.19 -23.42
N SER A 178 -2.56 -1.60 -23.94
CA SER A 178 -2.79 -0.16 -23.83
C SER A 178 -3.39 0.22 -22.47
N ALA A 179 -3.24 1.49 -22.07
CA ALA A 179 -3.73 1.97 -20.77
C ALA A 179 -5.24 1.74 -20.55
N THR A 180 -6.05 1.85 -21.61
CA THR A 180 -7.51 1.65 -21.56
C THR A 180 -7.92 0.18 -21.43
N GLU A 181 -6.98 -0.75 -21.57
CA GLU A 181 -7.15 -2.20 -21.39
C GLU A 181 -6.64 -2.68 -20.02
N ALA A 182 -6.13 -1.77 -19.19
CA ALA A 182 -5.58 -2.10 -17.88
C ALA A 182 -6.40 -1.50 -16.73
N ILE A 183 -6.40 -2.21 -15.60
CA ILE A 183 -6.84 -1.69 -14.30
C ILE A 183 -5.64 -1.67 -13.36
N HIS A 184 -5.54 -0.66 -12.51
CA HIS A 184 -4.65 -0.67 -11.34
C HIS A 184 -5.46 -0.67 -10.06
N VAL A 185 -5.11 -1.56 -9.12
CA VAL A 185 -5.79 -1.74 -7.83
C VAL A 185 -4.79 -1.47 -6.72
N GLY A 186 -5.13 -0.57 -5.80
CA GLY A 186 -4.32 -0.29 -4.62
C GLY A 186 -5.11 0.45 -3.55
N ASP A 187 -4.54 0.57 -2.36
CA ASP A 187 -5.18 1.16 -1.18
C ASP A 187 -4.89 2.65 -1.01
N GLN A 188 -3.88 3.19 -1.70
CA GLN A 188 -3.47 4.58 -1.56
C GLN A 188 -4.00 5.46 -2.67
N TYR A 189 -4.85 6.43 -2.32
CA TYR A 189 -5.43 7.34 -3.31
C TYR A 189 -4.38 8.10 -4.15
N TYR A 190 -3.37 8.70 -3.53
CA TYR A 190 -2.37 9.45 -4.29
C TYR A 190 -1.47 8.53 -5.10
N ALA A 191 -0.83 7.54 -4.48
CA ALA A 191 0.08 6.64 -5.18
C ALA A 191 -0.62 5.82 -6.28
N ASP A 192 -1.75 5.20 -5.97
CA ASP A 192 -2.40 4.23 -6.86
C ASP A 192 -3.45 4.86 -7.77
N VAL A 193 -4.36 5.68 -7.23
CA VAL A 193 -5.47 6.23 -8.02
C VAL A 193 -4.99 7.37 -8.92
N ILE A 194 -4.36 8.40 -8.33
CA ILE A 194 -3.88 9.55 -9.11
C ILE A 194 -2.77 9.10 -10.06
N GLY A 195 -1.85 8.23 -9.61
CA GLY A 195 -0.76 7.71 -10.43
C GLY A 195 -1.25 6.92 -11.66
N ALA A 196 -2.12 5.94 -11.45
CA ALA A 196 -2.67 5.15 -12.55
C ALA A 196 -3.48 6.02 -13.53
N ARG A 197 -4.32 6.92 -13.00
CA ARG A 197 -5.12 7.85 -13.80
C ARG A 197 -4.24 8.75 -14.67
N ALA A 198 -3.12 9.25 -14.14
CA ALA A 198 -2.17 10.06 -14.90
C ALA A 198 -1.51 9.28 -16.05
N ALA A 199 -1.39 7.95 -15.92
CA ALA A 199 -0.93 7.06 -16.99
C ALA A 199 -2.06 6.60 -17.94
N GLY A 200 -3.29 7.08 -17.75
CA GLY A 200 -4.47 6.67 -18.53
C GLY A 200 -5.04 5.31 -18.14
N ILE A 201 -4.56 4.70 -17.07
CA ILE A 201 -5.02 3.40 -16.54
C ILE A 201 -6.25 3.63 -15.69
N LYS A 202 -7.24 2.73 -15.75
CA LYS A 202 -8.42 2.79 -14.89
C LYS A 202 -8.05 2.40 -13.45
N PRO A 203 -8.17 3.30 -12.45
CA PRO A 203 -7.91 2.93 -11.08
C PRO A 203 -9.13 2.27 -10.41
N LEU A 204 -8.89 1.34 -9.49
CA LEU A 204 -9.84 0.89 -8.47
C LEU A 204 -9.21 1.11 -7.10
N LEU A 205 -9.86 1.92 -6.25
CA LEU A 205 -9.40 2.15 -4.89
C LEU A 205 -9.91 1.02 -3.99
N LEU A 206 -8.99 0.28 -3.37
CA LEU A 206 -9.30 -0.74 -2.39
C LEU A 206 -9.43 -0.10 -1.00
N ASP A 207 -10.66 0.03 -0.51
CA ASP A 207 -11.00 0.62 0.78
C ASP A 207 -11.63 -0.44 1.70
N ARG A 208 -10.79 -1.35 2.21
CA ARG A 208 -11.22 -2.47 3.07
C ARG A 208 -11.98 -1.94 4.30
N ASP A 209 -11.39 -0.96 4.97
CA ASP A 209 -11.90 -0.43 6.24
C ASP A 209 -13.02 0.61 6.07
N GLY A 210 -13.17 1.20 4.87
CA GLY A 210 -14.22 2.17 4.61
C GLY A 210 -13.84 3.59 5.00
N PHE A 211 -12.54 3.92 5.07
CA PHE A 211 -12.09 5.25 5.52
C PHE A 211 -11.99 6.27 4.39
N TRP A 212 -12.12 5.85 3.13
CA TRP A 212 -12.03 6.74 1.98
C TRP A 212 -13.39 7.38 1.57
N GLU A 213 -14.39 7.46 2.45
CA GLU A 213 -15.80 7.80 2.08
C GLU A 213 -15.97 9.12 1.29
N GLY A 214 -15.03 10.05 1.44
CA GLY A 214 -15.01 11.30 0.68
C GLY A 214 -14.55 11.19 -0.78
N VAL A 215 -13.94 10.07 -1.18
CA VAL A 215 -13.43 9.84 -2.54
C VAL A 215 -14.57 9.35 -3.43
N ASN A 216 -14.93 10.17 -4.42
CA ASN A 216 -16.06 9.91 -5.33
C ASN A 216 -15.67 9.98 -6.82
N ASP A 217 -14.38 10.13 -7.14
CA ASP A 217 -13.87 10.34 -8.50
C ASP A 217 -13.25 9.07 -9.13
N CYS A 218 -13.35 7.93 -8.44
CA CYS A 218 -12.98 6.61 -8.92
C CYS A 218 -13.87 5.53 -8.29
N PRO A 219 -14.01 4.34 -8.92
CA PRO A 219 -14.66 3.22 -8.26
C PRO A 219 -13.87 2.79 -7.03
N ARG A 220 -14.62 2.51 -5.96
CA ARG A 220 -14.12 1.97 -4.69
C ARG A 220 -14.63 0.57 -4.50
N ILE A 221 -13.77 -0.32 -4.06
CA ILE A 221 -14.08 -1.71 -3.70
C ILE A 221 -13.65 -1.98 -2.26
N ARG A 222 -14.35 -2.85 -1.53
CA ARG A 222 -13.98 -3.22 -0.14
C ARG A 222 -13.29 -4.58 -0.07
N SER A 223 -13.38 -5.37 -1.13
CA SER A 223 -12.67 -6.64 -1.31
C SER A 223 -12.14 -6.76 -2.73
N LEU A 224 -11.00 -7.46 -2.89
CA LEU A 224 -10.46 -7.79 -4.21
C LEU A 224 -11.45 -8.60 -5.06
N ARG A 225 -12.36 -9.35 -4.43
CA ARG A 225 -13.41 -10.11 -5.15
C ARG A 225 -14.29 -9.21 -6.02
N GLU A 226 -14.46 -7.94 -5.65
CA GLU A 226 -15.29 -6.99 -6.39
C GLU A 226 -14.65 -6.53 -7.71
N ILE A 227 -13.35 -6.79 -7.92
CA ILE A 227 -12.66 -6.54 -9.20
C ILE A 227 -13.41 -7.23 -10.34
N MET A 228 -14.02 -8.38 -10.09
CA MET A 228 -14.78 -9.14 -11.09
C MET A 228 -15.93 -8.35 -11.72
N ASN A 229 -16.44 -7.31 -11.04
CA ASN A 229 -17.48 -6.41 -11.55
C ASN A 229 -16.93 -5.35 -12.53
N HIS A 230 -15.61 -5.29 -12.71
CA HIS A 230 -14.91 -4.28 -13.48
C HIS A 230 -14.11 -4.82 -14.67
N LEU A 231 -14.05 -6.14 -14.84
CA LEU A 231 -13.32 -6.86 -15.90
C LEU A 231 -14.15 -7.03 -17.18
#